data_AF-A0A941RZ16-F1
#
_entry.id   AF-A0A941RZ16-F1
#
_cell.length_a   1.000
_cell.length_b   1.000
_cell.length_c   1.000
_cell.angle_alpha   90.00
_cell.angle_beta   90.00
_cell.angle_gamma   90.00
#
_symmetry.space_group_name_H-M   'P 1'
#
loop_
_entity.id
_entity.type
_entity.pdbx_description
1 polymer ?
#
loop_
_entity_poly.entity_id
_entity_poly.type
_entity_poly.pdbx_seq_one_letter_code
_entity_poly.pdbx_strand_id
1 'polypeptide(L)'
;MSAVEPATSVLISRDLFFTSKVTGTAQALGISLRVVGSVAQALELVAERPCPCVLVDLADPGLDVTQLVQQLPSAPGPRVVAFGSHVATARLEEARSAGCTEVLPRSRFSAELPELLKKYAGGSSHAAPT
;
A
#
# COMPACT_ATOMS: atom_id res chain seq x y z
N MET A 1 -16.58 -9.66 -23.66
CA MET A 1 -15.26 -9.56 -23.02
C MET A 1 -15.41 -8.59 -21.86
N SER A 2 -15.61 -9.06 -20.64
CA SER A 2 -15.65 -8.17 -19.47
C SER A 2 -14.25 -7.57 -19.32
N ALA A 3 -14.14 -6.24 -19.42
CA ALA A 3 -12.90 -5.56 -19.10
C ALA A 3 -12.54 -5.92 -17.66
N VAL A 4 -11.38 -6.55 -17.46
CA VAL A 4 -10.79 -6.62 -16.13
C VAL A 4 -10.54 -5.17 -15.74
N GLU A 5 -11.30 -4.68 -14.76
CA GLU A 5 -11.03 -3.37 -14.17
C GLU A 5 -9.59 -3.42 -13.64
N PRO A 6 -8.72 -2.47 -14.02
CA PRO A 6 -7.33 -2.50 -13.63
C PRO A 6 -7.22 -2.50 -12.11
N ALA A 7 -6.46 -3.46 -11.59
CA ALA A 7 -6.24 -3.60 -10.17
C ALA A 7 -5.62 -2.30 -9.62
N THR A 8 -6.25 -1.70 -8.61
CA THR A 8 -5.85 -0.39 -8.09
C THR A 8 -5.27 -0.56 -6.71
N SER A 9 -4.01 -0.15 -6.55
CA SER A 9 -3.37 -0.12 -5.23
C SER A 9 -3.83 1.10 -4.45
N VAL A 10 -3.81 1.00 -3.12
CA VAL A 10 -4.25 2.09 -2.23
C VAL A 10 -3.07 2.58 -1.40
N LEU A 11 -2.93 3.89 -1.23
CA LEU A 11 -2.02 4.53 -0.28
C LEU A 11 -2.83 5.25 0.80
N ILE A 12 -2.61 4.88 2.06
CA ILE A 12 -3.14 5.59 3.22
C ILE A 12 -2.03 6.47 3.78
N SER A 13 -2.09 7.77 3.51
CA SER A 13 -1.17 8.76 4.08
C SER A 13 -1.81 10.14 4.07
N ARG A 14 -1.45 10.97 5.04
CA ARG A 14 -1.79 12.40 5.10
C ARG A 14 -0.58 13.30 4.82
N ASP A 15 0.59 12.70 4.59
CA ASP A 15 1.82 13.41 4.27
C ASP A 15 1.85 13.72 2.77
N LEU A 16 1.67 15.00 2.42
CA LEU A 16 1.62 15.43 1.02
C LEU A 16 2.95 15.18 0.29
N PHE A 17 4.09 15.39 0.95
CA PHE A 17 5.40 15.17 0.32
C PHE A 17 5.58 13.70 -0.08
N PHE A 18 5.19 12.79 0.80
CA PHE A 18 5.30 11.37 0.55
C PHE A 18 4.28 10.91 -0.48
N THR A 19 3.04 11.38 -0.34
CA THR A 19 1.97 11.13 -1.28
C THR A 19 2.41 11.48 -2.70
N SER A 20 2.94 12.69 -2.93
CA SER A 20 3.43 13.12 -4.24
C SER A 20 4.55 12.24 -4.79
N LYS A 21 5.48 11.80 -3.94
CA LYS A 21 6.57 10.92 -4.35
C LYS A 21 6.05 9.54 -4.76
N VAL A 22 5.15 8.94 -3.97
CA VAL A 22 4.58 7.62 -4.24
C VAL A 22 3.69 7.65 -5.48
N THR A 23 2.80 8.64 -5.62
CA THR A 23 1.95 8.77 -6.81
C THR A 23 2.75 9.06 -8.07
N GLY A 24 3.75 9.95 -8.00
CA GLY A 24 4.64 10.23 -9.13
C GLY A 24 5.43 9.00 -9.58
N THR A 25 5.92 8.19 -8.63
CA THR A 25 6.63 6.93 -8.95
C THR A 25 5.68 5.90 -9.54
N ALA A 26 4.48 5.75 -8.98
CA ALA A 26 3.46 4.84 -9.51
C ALA A 26 3.06 5.23 -10.95
N GLN A 27 2.86 6.53 -11.20
CA GLN A 27 2.57 7.05 -12.54
C GLN A 27 3.69 6.75 -13.54
N ALA A 28 4.95 6.99 -13.16
CA ALA A 28 6.11 6.68 -14.00
C ALA A 28 6.24 5.18 -14.34
N LEU A 29 5.68 4.32 -13.49
CA LEU A 29 5.65 2.87 -13.67
C LEU A 29 4.36 2.35 -14.32
N GLY A 30 3.40 3.22 -14.65
CA GLY A 30 2.10 2.82 -15.19
C GLY A 30 1.21 2.07 -14.19
N ILE A 31 1.44 2.23 -12.88
CA ILE A 31 0.70 1.56 -11.82
C ILE A 31 -0.48 2.43 -11.36
N SER A 32 -1.69 1.87 -11.34
CA SER A 32 -2.86 2.51 -10.77
C SER A 32 -2.77 2.56 -9.25
N LEU A 33 -2.61 3.77 -8.70
CA LEU A 33 -2.54 4.03 -7.27
C LEU A 33 -3.55 5.10 -6.88
N ARG A 34 -4.33 4.85 -5.82
CA ARG A 34 -5.27 5.81 -5.24
C ARG A 34 -4.87 6.15 -3.82
N VAL A 35 -4.91 7.44 -3.50
CA VAL A 35 -4.57 7.95 -2.16
C VAL A 35 -5.85 8.16 -1.38
N VAL A 36 -5.87 7.71 -0.13
CA VAL A 36 -6.98 7.89 0.80
C VAL A 36 -6.49 8.40 2.16
N GLY A 37 -7.35 9.13 2.86
CA GLY A 37 -7.02 9.74 4.15
C GLY A 37 -7.45 8.94 5.38
N SER A 38 -8.07 7.76 5.18
CA SER A 38 -8.62 6.92 6.25
C SER A 38 -8.67 5.44 5.88
N VAL A 39 -8.68 4.59 6.92
CA VAL A 39 -8.88 3.13 6.80
C VAL A 39 -10.21 2.80 6.14
N ALA A 40 -11.29 3.51 6.51
CA ALA A 40 -12.63 3.26 5.95
C ALA A 40 -12.67 3.42 4.42
N GLN A 41 -12.06 4.49 3.90
CA GLN A 41 -11.97 4.72 2.45
C GLN A 41 -11.10 3.66 1.76
N ALA A 42 -10.04 3.18 2.42
CA ALA A 42 -9.22 2.10 1.88
C ALA A 42 -10.02 0.79 1.75
N LEU A 43 -10.78 0.44 2.79
CA LEU A 43 -11.60 -0.77 2.82
C LEU A 43 -12.73 -0.71 1.78
N GLU A 44 -13.37 0.45 1.62
CA GLU A 44 -14.38 0.67 0.57
C GLU A 44 -13.80 0.39 -0.82
N LEU A 45 -12.64 0.98 -1.14
CA LEU A 45 -11.98 0.75 -2.43
C LEU A 45 -11.56 -0.71 -2.66
N VAL A 46 -11.05 -1.37 -1.61
CA VAL A 46 -10.66 -2.79 -1.67
C VAL A 46 -11.89 -3.69 -1.87
N ALA A 47 -13.04 -3.32 -1.32
CA ALA A 47 -14.28 -4.07 -1.48
C ALA A 47 -14.91 -3.85 -2.87
N GLU A 48 -14.76 -2.66 -3.44
CA GLU A 48 -15.31 -2.31 -4.76
C GLU A 48 -14.50 -2.90 -5.92
N ARG A 49 -13.17 -3.04 -5.76
CA ARG A 49 -12.26 -3.32 -6.87
C ARG A 49 -11.09 -4.22 -6.44
N PRO A 50 -10.50 -5.01 -7.37
CA PRO A 50 -9.29 -5.76 -7.07
C PRO A 50 -8.16 -4.82 -6.61
N CYS A 51 -7.66 -5.07 -5.41
CA CYS A 51 -6.54 -4.33 -4.84
C CYS A 51 -5.36 -5.28 -4.61
N PRO A 52 -4.22 -5.10 -5.30
CA PRO A 52 -3.07 -5.97 -5.13
C PRO A 52 -2.22 -5.56 -3.92
N CYS A 53 -2.27 -4.27 -3.53
CA CYS A 53 -1.44 -3.70 -2.49
C CYS A 53 -2.12 -2.52 -1.78
N VAL A 54 -2.01 -2.51 -0.46
CA VAL A 54 -2.34 -1.37 0.41
C VAL A 54 -1.05 -0.89 1.09
N LEU A 55 -0.65 0.33 0.77
CA LEU A 55 0.50 1.03 1.33
C LEU A 55 0.02 1.89 2.49
N VAL A 56 0.69 1.81 3.64
CA VAL A 56 0.19 2.40 4.87
C VAL A 56 1.27 3.22 5.57
N ASP A 57 1.01 4.51 5.78
CA ASP A 57 1.89 5.41 6.50
C ASP A 57 1.60 5.40 8.00
N LEU A 58 2.45 4.72 8.77
CA LEU A 58 2.38 4.62 10.23
C LEU A 58 2.71 5.95 10.94
N ALA A 59 3.10 7.00 10.21
CA ALA A 59 3.23 8.33 10.80
C ALA A 59 1.88 8.90 11.25
N ASP A 60 0.77 8.51 10.63
CA ASP A 60 -0.56 8.98 11.03
C ASP A 60 -0.95 8.41 12.40
N PRO A 61 -1.20 9.26 13.42
CA PRO A 61 -1.56 8.78 14.75
C PRO A 61 -3.00 8.26 14.86
N GLY A 62 -3.87 8.55 13.89
CA GLY A 62 -5.25 8.07 13.86
C GLY A 62 -5.41 6.76 13.08
N LEU A 63 -4.32 6.20 12.57
CA LEU A 63 -4.31 4.96 11.83
C LEU A 63 -4.18 3.77 12.79
N ASP A 64 -5.19 2.91 12.79
CA ASP A 64 -5.12 1.59 13.41
C ASP A 64 -4.79 0.54 12.34
N VAL A 65 -3.52 0.14 12.28
CA VAL A 65 -3.03 -0.85 11.31
C VAL A 65 -3.58 -2.24 11.59
N THR A 66 -3.83 -2.57 12.86
CA THR A 66 -4.38 -3.86 13.27
C THR A 66 -5.80 -4.01 12.77
N GLN A 67 -6.62 -2.97 12.98
CA GLN A 67 -7.99 -2.92 12.48
C GLN A 67 -8.04 -3.00 10.95
N LEU A 68 -7.12 -2.33 10.25
CA LEU A 68 -7.01 -2.41 8.80
C LEU A 68 -6.75 -3.86 8.36
N VAL A 69 -5.70 -4.51 8.87
CA VAL A 69 -5.33 -5.87 8.43
C VAL A 69 -6.43 -6.88 8.75
N GLN A 70 -7.10 -6.76 9.89
CA GLN A 70 -8.21 -7.64 10.28
C GLN A 70 -9.45 -7.51 9.38
N GLN A 71 -9.70 -6.33 8.82
CA GLN A 71 -10.85 -6.09 7.94
C GLN A 71 -10.55 -6.34 6.47
N LEU A 72 -9.28 -6.47 6.09
CA LEU A 72 -8.92 -6.86 4.74
C LEU A 72 -9.22 -8.34 4.52
N PRO A 73 -9.70 -8.73 3.32
CA PRO A 73 -9.98 -10.12 3.01
C PRO A 73 -8.70 -10.96 3.13
N SER A 74 -8.79 -12.14 3.76
CA SER A 74 -7.59 -12.94 4.04
C SER A 74 -7.05 -13.70 2.81
N ALA A 75 -7.90 -14.05 1.83
CA ALA A 75 -7.47 -14.63 0.55
C ALA A 75 -8.59 -14.61 -0.53
N PRO A 76 -8.31 -14.20 -1.78
CA PRO A 76 -7.15 -13.41 -2.21
C PRO A 76 -7.29 -11.95 -1.72
N GLY A 77 -6.45 -11.55 -0.75
CA GLY A 77 -6.42 -10.20 -0.19
C GLY A 77 -5.27 -9.34 -0.70
N PRO A 78 -5.35 -8.00 -0.57
CA PRO A 78 -4.22 -7.14 -0.86
C PRO A 78 -3.05 -7.40 0.07
N ARG A 79 -1.84 -7.24 -0.44
CA ARG A 79 -0.64 -7.21 0.39
C ARG A 79 -0.59 -5.88 1.14
N VAL A 80 -0.23 -5.91 2.41
CA VAL A 80 -0.16 -4.70 3.24
C VAL A 80 1.30 -4.34 3.47
N VAL A 81 1.70 -3.18 2.95
CA VAL A 81 3.07 -2.64 3.09
C VAL A 81 3.01 -1.41 3.98
N ALA A 82 3.46 -1.58 5.23
CA ALA A 82 3.49 -0.48 6.20
C ALA A 82 4.87 0.18 6.22
N PHE A 83 4.89 1.51 6.33
CA PHE A 83 6.12 2.26 6.48
C PHE A 83 5.96 3.38 7.51
N GLY A 84 7.04 3.70 8.23
CA GLY A 84 7.01 4.70 9.30
C GLY A 84 8.38 5.25 9.65
N SER A 85 8.43 6.35 10.38
CA SER A 85 9.70 6.92 10.86
C SER A 85 10.38 5.97 11.86
N HIS A 86 11.71 5.99 11.93
CA HIS A 86 12.49 5.18 12.88
C HIS A 86 12.17 5.49 14.34
N VAL A 87 11.60 6.66 14.63
CA VAL A 87 11.13 7.02 15.99
C VAL A 87 9.83 6.31 16.38
N ALA A 88 9.17 5.64 15.43
CA ALA A 88 7.92 4.90 15.64
C ALA A 88 8.17 3.38 15.67
N THR A 89 9.21 2.93 16.37
CA THR A 89 9.53 1.50 16.54
C THR A 89 8.34 0.68 17.03
N ALA A 90 7.62 1.18 18.04
CA ALA A 90 6.43 0.51 18.57
C ALA A 90 5.34 0.32 17.49
N ARG A 91 5.13 1.30 16.59
CA ARG A 91 4.15 1.17 15.50
C ARG A 91 4.62 0.22 14.41
N LEU A 92 5.93 0.16 14.14
CA LEU A 92 6.49 -0.82 13.22
C LEU A 92 6.33 -2.24 13.78
N GLU A 93 6.53 -2.43 15.09
CA GLU A 93 6.30 -3.71 15.75
C GLU A 93 4.81 -4.09 15.74
N GLU A 94 3.92 -3.15 16.01
CA GLU A 94 2.47 -3.35 15.93
C GLU A 94 2.04 -3.77 14.52
N ALA A 95 2.51 -3.08 13.48
CA ALA A 95 2.23 -3.45 12.09
C ALA A 95 2.72 -4.86 11.74
N ARG A 96 3.89 -5.27 12.25
CA ARG A 96 4.41 -6.64 12.06
C ARG A 96 3.52 -7.65 12.77
N SER A 97 3.14 -7.37 14.01
CA SER A 97 2.29 -8.25 14.82
C SER A 97 0.87 -8.38 14.23
N ALA A 98 0.36 -7.31 13.61
CA ALA A 98 -0.91 -7.29 12.90
C ALA A 98 -0.93 -8.19 11.66
N GLY A 99 0.23 -8.59 11.13
CA GLY A 99 0.34 -9.44 9.94
C GLY A 99 0.53 -8.66 8.63
N CYS A 100 1.06 -7.43 8.69
CA CYS A 100 1.47 -6.74 7.47
C CYS A 100 2.50 -7.57 6.69
N THR A 101 2.36 -7.61 5.37
CA THR A 101 3.23 -8.36 4.47
C THR A 101 4.68 -7.84 4.51
N GLU A 102 4.84 -6.53 4.62
CA GLU A 102 6.15 -5.88 4.66
C GLU A 102 6.08 -4.66 5.58
N VAL A 103 7.08 -4.48 6.45
CA VAL A 103 7.14 -3.33 7.37
C VAL A 103 8.53 -2.71 7.35
N LEU A 104 8.62 -1.50 6.81
CA LEU A 104 9.88 -0.85 6.46
C LEU A 104 10.01 0.53 7.12
N PRO A 105 11.23 0.94 7.52
CA PRO A 105 11.47 2.34 7.85
C PRO A 105 11.26 3.25 6.64
N ARG A 106 10.83 4.48 6.88
CA ARG A 106 10.50 5.46 5.82
C ARG A 106 11.64 5.73 4.85
N SER A 107 12.89 5.81 5.33
CA SER A 107 14.06 6.01 4.47
C SER A 107 14.25 4.84 3.50
N ARG A 108 14.13 3.61 4.00
CA ARG A 108 14.23 2.37 3.23
C ARG A 108 13.11 2.26 2.20
N PHE A 109 11.87 2.48 2.64
CA PHE A 109 10.71 2.53 1.74
C PHE A 109 10.92 3.54 0.61
N SER A 110 11.43 4.73 0.93
CA SER A 110 11.70 5.78 -0.06
C SER A 110 12.82 5.43 -1.05
N ALA A 111 13.77 4.60 -0.65
CA ALA A 111 14.87 4.16 -1.50
C ALA A 111 14.43 3.01 -2.43
N GLU A 112 13.66 2.06 -1.90
CA GLU A 112 13.18 0.88 -2.63
C GLU A 112 11.79 1.08 -3.26
N LEU A 113 11.23 2.29 -3.20
CA LEU A 113 9.86 2.61 -3.64
C LEU A 113 9.52 2.05 -5.03
N PRO A 114 10.34 2.24 -6.08
CA PRO A 114 10.01 1.72 -7.41
C PRO A 114 9.93 0.18 -7.43
N GLU A 115 10.81 -0.49 -6.69
CA GLU A 115 10.87 -1.95 -6.61
C GLU A 115 9.70 -2.51 -5.79
N LEU A 116 9.36 -1.85 -4.67
CA LEU A 116 8.20 -2.20 -3.85
C LEU A 116 6.90 -2.06 -4.65
N LEU A 117 6.74 -0.97 -5.40
CA LEU A 117 5.57 -0.78 -6.25
C LEU A 117 5.51 -1.85 -7.35
N LYS A 118 6.61 -2.17 -8.03
CA LYS A 118 6.63 -3.27 -9.02
C LYS A 118 6.29 -4.62 -8.40
N LYS A 119 6.86 -4.92 -7.22
CA LYS A 119 6.71 -6.20 -6.52
C LYS A 119 5.29 -6.42 -5.98
N TYR A 120 4.66 -5.37 -5.47
CA TYR A 120 3.40 -5.46 -4.74
C TYR A 120 2.21 -4.82 -5.45
N ALA A 121 2.40 -3.66 -6.06
CA ALA A 121 1.35 -2.87 -6.70
C ALA A 121 1.23 -3.11 -8.22
N GLY A 122 2.26 -3.69 -8.84
CA GLY A 122 2.24 -4.14 -10.23
C GLY A 122 1.29 -5.33 -10.37
N GLY A 123 0.00 -5.05 -10.56
CA GLY A 123 -0.98 -6.05 -10.96
C GLY A 123 -0.46 -6.79 -12.20
N SER A 124 -0.50 -8.11 -12.17
CA SER A 124 0.02 -9.02 -13.20
C SER A 124 -0.30 -8.54 -14.62
N SER A 125 0.65 -7.88 -15.27
CA SER A 125 0.81 -7.87 -16.73
C SER A 125 2.14 -7.22 -17.12
N HIS A 126 3.20 -8.02 -17.10
CA HIS A 126 4.11 -8.10 -18.22
C HIS A 126 4.81 -9.46 -18.15
N ALA A 127 4.31 -10.42 -18.93
CA ALA A 127 5.19 -11.47 -19.43
C ALA A 127 6.39 -10.76 -20.05
N ALA A 128 7.60 -11.08 -19.58
CA ALA A 128 8.82 -10.57 -20.15
C ALA A 128 8.81 -10.78 -21.68
N PRO A 129 9.14 -9.78 -22.52
CA PRO A 129 9.54 -10.06 -23.87
C PRO A 129 10.93 -10.70 -23.78
N THR A 130 11.07 -11.84 -24.46
CA THR A 130 12.34 -12.55 -24.66
C THR A 130 13.32 -11.67 -25.41
#